data_AF-A0AAQ4CUN8-F1
#
_entry.id   AF-A0AAQ4CUN8-F1
#
_cell.length_a   1.000
_cell.length_b   1.000
_cell.length_c   1.000
_cell.angle_alpha   90.00
_cell.angle_beta   90.00
_cell.angle_gamma   90.00
#
_symmetry.space_group_name_H-M   'P 1'
#
loop_
_entity.id
_entity.type
_entity.pdbx_description
1 polymer ?
#
loop_
_entity_poly.entity_id
_entity_poly.type
_entity_poly.pdbx_seq_one_letter_code
_entity_poly.pdbx_strand_id
1 'polypeptide(L)'
;MEEGIIKSFIAEWLTNGLSKLFERELPLPLDKDYVITVTGERRSGKTYLLYQTMKSGLASFNEILYVDFQDYRLKGIGANDLDKVVLC
;
A
#
# COMPACT_ATOMS: atom_id res chain seq x y z
N MET A 1 -18.93 -11.09 0.78
CA MET A 1 -18.13 -10.12 1.56
C MET A 1 -18.87 -8.79 1.51
N GLU A 2 -19.07 -8.12 2.65
CA GLU A 2 -19.75 -6.83 2.66
C GLU A 2 -18.92 -5.81 1.88
N GLU A 3 -19.55 -5.19 0.89
CA GLU A 3 -18.97 -4.16 0.01
C GLU A 3 -18.38 -2.98 0.80
N GLY A 4 -18.82 -2.77 2.05
CA GLY A 4 -18.34 -1.73 2.94
C GLY A 4 -16.92 -1.92 3.47
N ILE A 5 -16.37 -3.14 3.52
CA ILE A 5 -15.05 -3.37 4.11
C ILE A 5 -13.94 -2.70 3.27
N ILE A 6 -13.94 -2.91 1.96
CA ILE A 6 -12.94 -2.30 1.06
C ILE A 6 -13.05 -0.77 1.08
N LYS A 7 -14.28 -0.24 1.00
CA LYS A 7 -14.53 1.21 1.05
C LYS A 7 -14.06 1.82 2.38
N SER A 8 -14.35 1.17 3.51
CA SER A 8 -13.89 1.64 4.82
C SER A 8 -12.37 1.57 4.96
N PHE A 9 -11.72 0.53 4.42
CA PHE A 9 -10.26 0.43 4.39
C PHE A 9 -9.61 1.56 3.58
N ILE A 10 -10.14 1.83 2.38
CA ILE A 10 -9.66 2.94 1.54
C ILE A 10 -9.92 4.30 2.22
N ALA A 11 -11.10 4.49 2.80
CA ALA A 11 -11.42 5.72 3.53
C ALA A 11 -10.46 5.95 4.69
N GLU A 12 -10.18 4.91 5.49
CA GLU A 12 -9.21 4.97 6.58
C GLU A 12 -7.80 5.34 6.09
N TRP A 13 -7.36 4.75 4.98
CA TRP A 13 -6.08 5.08 4.37
C TRP A 13 -5.99 6.57 3.98
N LEU A 14 -7.02 7.07 3.27
CA LEU A 14 -7.08 8.45 2.82
C LEU A 14 -7.13 9.45 3.99
N THR A 15 -7.67 9.06 5.16
CA THR A 15 -7.73 9.93 6.35
C THR A 15 -6.49 9.85 7.23
N ASN A 16 -5.87 8.68 7.37
CA ASN A 16 -4.81 8.45 8.36
C ASN A 16 -3.42 8.90 7.88
N GLY A 17 -3.22 9.01 6.56
CA GLY A 17 -1.92 9.40 6.01
C GLY A 17 -0.83 8.36 6.26
N LEU A 18 0.41 8.71 5.93
CA LEU A 18 1.57 7.84 6.12
C LEU A 18 2.13 7.94 7.54
N SER A 19 2.42 6.79 8.14
CA SER A 19 3.11 6.69 9.44
C SER A 19 4.48 7.39 9.45
N LYS A 20 5.05 7.57 10.66
CA LYS A 20 6.38 8.13 10.87
C LYS A 20 7.43 7.28 10.15
N LEU A 21 8.29 7.94 9.36
CA LEU A 21 9.25 7.26 8.51
C LEU A 21 10.59 7.02 9.24
N PHE A 22 11.19 5.85 9.00
CA PHE A 22 12.62 5.64 9.18
C PHE A 22 13.27 5.59 7.81
N GLU A 23 14.19 6.52 7.54
CA GLU A 23 14.82 6.62 6.23
C GLU A 23 15.64 5.38 5.87
N ARG A 24 15.60 5.05 4.59
CA ARG A 24 16.27 3.93 3.94
C ARG A 24 17.17 4.51 2.85
N GLU A 25 18.40 4.01 2.78
CA GLU A 25 19.40 4.44 1.80
C GLU A 25 19.13 3.92 0.37
N LEU A 26 18.17 3.00 0.23
CA LEU A 26 17.83 2.36 -1.03
C LEU A 26 16.60 3.04 -1.67
N PRO A 27 16.73 3.73 -2.82
CA PRO A 27 15.57 4.12 -3.62
C PRO A 27 15.04 2.94 -4.45
N LEU A 28 13.73 2.90 -4.70
CA LEU A 28 13.13 1.97 -5.66
C LEU A 28 13.19 2.55 -7.08
N PRO A 29 13.46 1.73 -8.12
CA PRO A 29 13.48 2.19 -9.52
C PRO A 29 12.06 2.35 -10.05
N LEU A 30 11.43 3.49 -9.79
CA LEU A 30 10.01 3.76 -10.16
C LEU A 30 9.82 4.24 -11.60
N ASP A 31 10.88 4.39 -12.38
CA ASP A 31 10.87 4.73 -13.80
C ASP A 31 10.49 3.54 -14.70
N LYS A 32 9.85 2.52 -14.13
CA LYS A 32 9.60 1.21 -14.74
C LYS A 32 8.11 0.99 -14.94
N ASP A 33 7.75 0.39 -16.07
CA ASP A 33 6.38 0.04 -16.48
C ASP A 33 5.96 -1.37 -16.02
N TYR A 34 6.69 -1.95 -15.07
CA TYR A 34 6.46 -3.28 -14.54
C TYR A 34 6.36 -3.30 -13.01
N VAL A 35 5.83 -4.40 -12.49
CA VAL A 35 5.67 -4.62 -11.04
C VAL A 35 7.04 -4.82 -10.37
N ILE A 36 7.33 -3.99 -9.37
CA ILE A 36 8.54 -4.07 -8.55
C ILE A 36 8.24 -4.93 -7.32
N THR A 37 9.03 -6.00 -7.12
CA THR A 37 8.91 -6.86 -5.93
C THR A 37 10.04 -6.55 -4.94
N VAL A 38 9.68 -6.22 -3.70
CA VAL A 38 10.64 -5.99 -2.60
C VAL A 38 10.70 -7.24 -1.71
N THR A 39 11.83 -7.93 -1.68
CA THR A 39 12.03 -9.17 -0.92
C THR A 39 12.94 -8.98 0.31
N GLY A 40 12.96 -9.97 1.20
CA GLY A 40 13.88 -10.02 2.35
C GLY A 40 13.20 -10.40 3.67
N GLU A 41 14.01 -10.62 4.70
CA GLU A 41 13.59 -11.12 6.02
C GLU A 41 12.54 -10.27 6.73
N ARG A 42 11.75 -10.90 7.62
CA ARG A 42 10.79 -10.15 8.45
C ARG A 42 11.53 -9.08 9.26
N ARG A 43 10.97 -7.86 9.31
CA ARG A 43 11.55 -6.67 9.97
C ARG A 43 12.81 -6.08 9.31
N SER A 44 13.15 -6.45 8.08
CA SER A 44 14.25 -5.81 7.33
C SER A 44 13.99 -4.36 6.88
N GLY A 45 12.82 -3.79 7.19
CA GLY A 45 12.45 -2.41 6.84
C GLY A 45 11.71 -2.23 5.51
N LYS A 46 11.21 -3.31 4.90
CA LYS A 46 10.47 -3.26 3.62
C LYS A 46 9.29 -2.29 3.64
N THR A 47 8.45 -2.33 4.68
CA THR A 47 7.31 -1.42 4.82
C THR A 47 7.74 0.05 4.86
N TYR A 48 8.84 0.37 5.55
CA TYR A 48 9.39 1.72 5.58
C TYR A 48 9.97 2.15 4.23
N LEU A 49 10.57 1.22 3.47
CA LEU A 49 11.00 1.49 2.10
C LEU A 49 9.80 1.85 1.20
N LEU A 50 8.68 1.13 1.31
CA LEU A 50 7.45 1.48 0.59
C LEU A 50 6.90 2.84 1.02
N TYR A 51 6.84 3.13 2.32
CA TYR A 51 6.37 4.44 2.82
C TYR A 51 7.27 5.60 2.37
N GLN A 52 8.60 5.42 2.36
CA GLN A 52 9.53 6.41 1.85
C GLN A 52 9.29 6.67 0.36
N THR A 53 9.07 5.60 -0.39
CA THR A 53 8.78 5.67 -1.82
C THR A 53 7.49 6.46 -2.06
N MET A 54 6.45 6.23 -1.27
CA MET A 54 5.20 7.00 -1.36
C MET A 54 5.39 8.48 -0.99
N LYS A 55 6.32 8.82 -0.08
CA LYS A 55 6.68 10.20 0.27
C LYS A 55 7.58 10.90 -0.74
N SER A 56 8.10 10.20 -1.76
CA SER A 56 9.04 10.78 -2.74
C SER A 56 8.44 11.88 -3.63
N GLY A 57 7.10 12.01 -3.67
CA GLY A 57 6.41 13.04 -4.43
C GLY A 57 6.12 12.68 -5.89
N LEU A 58 6.24 11.40 -6.26
CA LEU A 58 5.95 10.91 -7.61
C LEU A 58 4.44 10.86 -7.94
N ALA A 59 3.59 10.88 -6.92
CA ALA A 59 2.14 10.99 -7.04
C ALA A 59 1.58 11.68 -5.78
N SER A 60 0.38 12.24 -5.90
CA SER A 60 -0.37 12.77 -4.76
C SER A 60 -0.77 11.64 -3.83
N PHE A 61 -0.91 11.91 -2.52
CA PHE A 61 -1.21 10.85 -1.55
C PHE A 61 -2.52 10.10 -1.85
N ASN A 62 -3.53 10.80 -2.39
CA ASN A 62 -4.81 10.24 -2.80
C ASN A 62 -4.75 9.42 -4.11
N GLU A 63 -3.62 9.42 -4.81
CA GLU A 63 -3.36 8.61 -6.01
C GLU A 63 -2.61 7.31 -5.67
N ILE A 64 -2.30 7.09 -4.39
CA ILE A 64 -1.57 5.94 -3.89
C ILE A 64 -2.48 5.16 -2.93
N LEU A 65 -2.49 3.83 -3.02
CA LEU A 65 -3.13 2.96 -2.04
C LEU A 65 -2.12 1.95 -1.51
N TYR A 66 -1.97 1.86 -0.18
CA TYR A 66 -1.25 0.79 0.49
C TYR A 66 -2.23 -0.26 0.99
N VAL A 67 -2.01 -1.52 0.62
CA VAL A 67 -2.84 -2.65 1.05
C VAL A 67 -2.00 -3.59 1.91
N ASP A 68 -2.31 -3.65 3.21
CA ASP A 68 -1.70 -4.60 4.14
C ASP A 68 -2.53 -5.89 4.20
N PHE A 69 -2.12 -6.91 3.44
CA PHE A 69 -2.78 -8.21 3.47
C PHE A 69 -2.69 -8.96 4.82
N GLN A 70 -1.96 -8.42 5.81
CA GLN A 70 -1.97 -8.95 7.19
C GLN A 70 -3.13 -8.39 8.03
N ASP A 71 -3.86 -7.38 7.54
CA ASP A 71 -5.06 -6.85 8.21
C ASP A 71 -6.16 -7.92 8.26
N TYR A 72 -6.66 -8.20 9.47
CA TYR A 72 -7.66 -9.24 9.71
C TYR A 72 -8.98 -8.98 8.97
N ARG A 73 -9.29 -7.71 8.64
CA ARG A 73 -10.50 -7.33 7.88
C ARG A 73 -10.43 -7.78 6.43
N LEU A 74 -9.22 -7.93 5.89
CA LEU A 74 -8.97 -8.41 4.54
C LEU A 74 -8.88 -9.94 4.47
N LYS A 75 -9.07 -10.65 5.59
CA LYS A 75 -9.02 -12.11 5.64
C LYS A 75 -10.10 -12.72 4.74
N GLY A 76 -9.67 -13.55 3.79
CA GLY A 76 -10.57 -14.22 2.85
C GLY A 76 -10.90 -13.40 1.59
N ILE A 77 -10.26 -12.24 1.39
CA ILE A 77 -10.30 -11.51 0.11
C ILE A 77 -9.61 -12.34 -0.97
N GLY A 78 -10.31 -12.56 -2.08
CA GLY A 78 -9.76 -13.16 -3.29
C GLY A 78 -9.43 -12.12 -4.36
N ALA A 79 -8.86 -12.56 -5.49
CA ALA A 79 -8.53 -11.69 -6.62
C ALA A 79 -9.77 -10.91 -7.13
N ASN A 80 -10.92 -11.58 -7.28
CA ASN A 80 -12.16 -10.95 -7.75
C ASN A 80 -12.71 -9.87 -6.80
N ASP A 81 -12.35 -9.90 -5.52
CA ASP A 81 -12.73 -8.85 -4.58
C ASP A 81 -11.85 -7.60 -4.73
N LEU A 82 -10.61 -7.76 -5.17
CA LEU A 82 -9.68 -6.65 -5.41
C LEU A 82 -10.08 -5.80 -6.62
N ASP A 83 -10.82 -6.36 -7.59
CA ASP A 83 -11.37 -5.58 -8.70
C ASP A 83 -12.26 -4.42 -8.21
N LYS A 84 -12.88 -4.58 -7.03
CA LYS A 84 -13.72 -3.53 -6.41
C LYS A 84 -12.91 -2.32 -5.95
N VAL A 85 -11.59 -2.47 -5.74
CA VAL A 85 -10.70 -1.36 -5.37
C VAL A 85 -10.64 -0.31 -6.49
N VAL A 86 -10.66 -0.76 -7.75
CA VAL A 86 -10.59 0.12 -8.94
C VAL A 86 -11.93 0.83 -9.20
N LEU A 87 -13.03 0.27 -8.69
CA LEU A 87 -14.39 0.78 -8.86
C LEU A 87 -14.82 1.78 -7.76
N CYS A 88 -13.98 1.99 -6.74
CA CYS A 88 -14.28 2.88 -5.61
C CYS A 88 -13.94 4.35 -5.89
#